data_AF-A0A259MFN3-F1
#
_entry.id   AF-A0A259MFN3-F1
#
_cell.length_a   1.000
_cell.length_b   1.000
_cell.length_c   1.000
_cell.angle_alpha   90.00
_cell.angle_beta   90.00
_cell.angle_gamma   90.00
#
_symmetry.space_group_name_H-M   'P 1'
#
loop_
_entity.id
_entity.type
_entity.pdbx_description
1 polymer ?
#
loop_
_entity_poly.entity_id
_entity_poly.type
_entity_poly.pdbx_seq_one_letter_code
_entity_poly.pdbx_strand_id
1 'polypeptide(L)'
;GLTVAINALQSVSSPHRFLGINQEGGVSIVTTKGNAYGHVVLRGGNGKPNYDSVSVAICEQELTKAGIRPNIMVDCSHANSNKDPALQPLVLENVANQILEGNNSIVGLMVESHLGWGNQSIPKNLCDLKYGVSITDACIDWDTTEKSLRSMHAKLKDVLPKRPRG
;
A
#
# COMPACT_ATOMS: atom_id res chain seq x y z
N GLY A 1 -7.92 -2.03 12.44
CA GLY A 1 -7.36 -0.89 13.21
C GLY A 1 -5.87 -1.06 13.35
N LEU A 2 -5.13 0.03 13.59
CA LEU A 2 -3.65 0.04 13.59
C LEU A 2 -3.03 -0.98 14.56
N THR A 3 -3.64 -1.21 15.72
CA THR A 3 -3.21 -2.23 16.71
C THR A 3 -3.10 -3.63 16.11
N VAL A 4 -4.01 -4.02 15.22
CA VAL A 4 -3.98 -5.34 14.58
C VAL A 4 -2.75 -5.47 13.67
N ALA A 5 -2.41 -4.40 12.93
CA ALA A 5 -1.23 -4.38 12.09
C ALA A 5 0.07 -4.41 12.92
N ILE A 6 0.12 -3.67 14.02
CA ILE A 6 1.27 -3.68 14.95
C ILE A 6 1.49 -5.08 15.53
N ASN A 7 0.43 -5.72 16.03
CA ASN A 7 0.51 -7.08 16.56
C ASN A 7 0.98 -8.08 15.48
N ALA A 8 0.51 -7.92 14.24
CA ALA A 8 0.96 -8.73 13.12
C ALA A 8 2.45 -8.53 12.84
N LEU A 9 2.96 -7.29 12.90
CA LEU A 9 4.38 -7.00 12.70
C LEU A 9 5.27 -7.58 13.80
N GLN A 10 4.83 -7.52 15.07
CA GLN A 10 5.57 -8.16 16.17
C GLN A 10 5.56 -9.69 16.05
N SER A 11 4.43 -10.26 15.63
CA SER A 11 4.31 -11.71 15.43
C SER A 11 5.18 -12.18 14.27
N VAL A 12 5.11 -11.51 13.12
CA VAL A 12 5.81 -11.95 11.91
C VAL A 12 7.33 -11.86 12.05
N SER A 13 7.86 -10.96 12.88
CA SER A 13 9.31 -10.86 13.13
C SER A 13 9.90 -12.04 13.89
N SER A 14 9.07 -12.88 14.50
CA SER A 14 9.50 -14.03 15.31
C SER A 14 9.44 -15.35 14.54
N PRO A 15 10.28 -16.35 14.87
CA PRO A 15 10.14 -17.72 14.36
C PRO A 15 8.78 -18.34 14.71
N HIS A 16 8.17 -19.06 13.76
CA HIS A 16 6.92 -19.81 13.98
C HIS A 16 7.06 -21.28 13.56
N ARG A 17 6.21 -22.12 14.14
CA ARG A 17 5.99 -23.51 13.71
C ARG A 17 4.50 -23.73 13.45
N PHE A 18 4.16 -24.24 12.28
CA PHE A 18 2.77 -24.50 11.90
C PHE A 18 2.67 -25.66 10.91
N LEU A 19 1.46 -26.22 10.78
CA LEU A 19 1.17 -27.25 9.77
C LEU A 19 1.04 -26.61 8.39
N GLY A 20 1.80 -27.10 7.42
CA GLY A 20 1.77 -26.64 6.04
C GLY A 20 1.90 -27.77 5.04
N ILE A 21 2.06 -27.42 3.77
CA ILE A 21 2.24 -28.37 2.66
C ILE A 21 3.67 -28.19 2.12
N ASN A 22 4.41 -29.30 1.95
CA ASN A 22 5.74 -29.27 1.35
C ASN A 22 5.67 -29.21 -0.19
N GLN A 23 6.83 -29.14 -0.86
CA GLN A 23 6.88 -28.99 -2.32
C GLN A 23 6.33 -30.22 -3.07
N GLU A 24 6.27 -31.37 -2.40
CA GLU A 24 5.73 -32.62 -2.90
C GLU A 24 4.20 -32.76 -2.68
N GLY A 25 3.55 -31.76 -2.08
CA GLY A 25 2.11 -31.77 -1.84
C GLY A 25 1.68 -32.52 -0.56
N GLY A 26 2.64 -32.96 0.26
CA GLY A 26 2.39 -33.64 1.53
C GLY A 26 2.25 -32.69 2.72
N VAL A 27 1.52 -33.13 3.74
CA VAL A 27 1.42 -32.42 5.03
C VAL A 27 2.76 -32.46 5.76
N SER A 28 3.21 -31.32 6.25
CA SER A 28 4.50 -31.16 6.94
C SER A 28 4.44 -30.12 8.05
N ILE A 29 5.42 -30.15 8.96
CA ILE A 29 5.63 -29.08 9.94
C ILE A 29 6.58 -28.06 9.31
N VAL A 30 6.10 -26.85 9.08
CA VAL A 30 6.90 -25.72 8.59
C VAL A 30 7.49 -24.99 9.78
N THR A 31 8.79 -24.67 9.72
CA THR A 31 9.48 -23.81 10.68
C THR A 31 10.01 -22.58 9.95
N THR A 32 9.65 -21.38 10.42
CA THR A 32 10.13 -20.11 9.85
C THR A 32 11.15 -19.46 10.78
N LYS A 33 11.99 -18.57 10.23
CA LYS A 33 12.98 -17.80 11.00
C LYS A 33 12.44 -16.46 11.52
N GLY A 34 11.19 -16.13 11.21
CA GLY A 34 10.66 -14.77 11.31
C GLY A 34 11.04 -13.91 10.10
N ASN A 35 10.31 -12.82 9.90
CA ASN A 35 10.49 -11.84 8.84
C ASN A 35 10.59 -10.43 9.44
N ALA A 36 11.81 -9.88 9.47
CA ALA A 36 12.08 -8.53 9.97
C ALA A 36 11.73 -7.41 8.97
N TYR A 37 11.29 -7.74 7.76
CA TYR A 37 11.04 -6.80 6.66
C TYR A 37 9.56 -6.41 6.52
N GLY A 38 8.77 -6.62 7.57
CA GLY A 38 7.38 -6.17 7.61
C GLY A 38 7.25 -4.64 7.61
N HIS A 39 6.12 -4.14 7.12
CA HIS A 39 5.74 -2.73 7.14
C HIS A 39 4.23 -2.58 7.31
N VAL A 40 3.77 -1.39 7.72
CA VAL A 40 2.34 -1.08 7.79
C VAL A 40 1.85 -0.56 6.44
N VAL A 41 0.64 -0.96 6.05
CA VAL A 41 -0.09 -0.36 4.93
C VAL A 41 -1.25 0.49 5.49
N LEU A 42 -1.19 1.80 5.27
CA LEU A 42 -2.29 2.73 5.55
C LEU A 42 -3.23 2.77 4.35
N ARG A 43 -4.40 2.15 4.48
CA ARG A 43 -5.40 1.98 3.40
C ARG A 43 -6.80 2.51 3.71
N GLY A 44 -6.89 3.44 4.66
CA GLY A 44 -8.11 3.92 5.26
C GLY A 44 -8.81 2.86 6.13
N GLY A 45 -10.00 3.20 6.62
CA GLY A 45 -10.85 2.30 7.39
C GLY A 45 -12.02 3.04 8.03
N ASN A 46 -13.08 2.31 8.38
CA ASN A 46 -14.29 2.88 9.01
C ASN A 46 -14.87 4.10 8.24
N GLY A 47 -14.79 4.07 6.91
CA GLY A 47 -15.27 5.14 6.03
C GLY A 47 -14.42 6.42 6.05
N LYS A 48 -13.20 6.38 6.59
CA LYS A 48 -12.28 7.52 6.62
C LYS A 48 -10.94 7.19 5.97
N PRO A 49 -10.37 8.11 5.18
CA PRO A 49 -8.98 8.05 4.78
C PRO A 49 -8.03 8.15 5.98
N ASN A 50 -6.81 7.66 5.82
CA ASN A 50 -5.74 7.77 6.81
C ASN A 50 -4.36 8.00 6.16
N TYR A 51 -4.32 8.70 5.03
CA TYR A 51 -3.08 9.02 4.32
C TYR A 51 -2.52 10.40 4.67
N ASP A 52 -3.30 11.25 5.35
CA ASP A 52 -2.88 12.62 5.69
C ASP A 52 -1.75 12.61 6.73
N SER A 53 -1.05 13.75 6.85
CA SER A 53 0.12 13.87 7.74
C SER A 53 -0.19 13.61 9.21
N VAL A 54 -1.41 13.90 9.68
CA VAL A 54 -1.80 13.61 11.07
C VAL A 54 -1.94 12.10 11.26
N SER A 55 -2.60 11.42 10.33
CA SER A 55 -2.73 9.97 10.35
C SER A 55 -1.37 9.25 10.27
N VAL A 56 -0.47 9.72 9.41
CA VAL A 56 0.90 9.19 9.29
C VAL A 56 1.68 9.41 10.58
N ALA A 57 1.64 10.61 11.17
CA ALA A 57 2.34 10.91 12.43
C ALA A 57 1.83 10.04 13.60
N ILE A 58 0.53 9.80 13.69
CA ILE A 58 -0.04 8.87 14.68
C ILE A 58 0.50 7.46 14.44
N CYS A 59 0.57 7.01 13.18
CA CYS A 59 1.12 5.70 12.85
C CYS A 59 2.59 5.57 13.25
N GLU A 60 3.42 6.58 12.97
CA GLU A 60 4.82 6.64 13.37
C GLU A 60 4.99 6.52 14.90
N GLN A 61 4.18 7.27 15.66
CA GLN A 61 4.22 7.25 17.12
C GLN A 61 3.89 5.86 17.67
N GLU A 62 2.83 5.23 17.17
CA GLU A 62 2.43 3.90 17.64
C GLU A 62 3.44 2.82 17.25
N LEU A 63 4.04 2.88 16.05
CA LEU A 63 5.11 1.97 15.65
C LEU A 63 6.35 2.14 16.54
N THR A 64 6.73 3.38 16.81
CA THR A 64 7.88 3.69 17.67
C THR A 64 7.64 3.21 19.10
N LYS A 65 6.46 3.44 19.68
CA LYS A 65 6.07 2.92 21.00
C LYS A 65 6.13 1.39 21.06
N ALA A 66 5.82 0.72 19.97
CA ALA A 66 5.88 -0.73 19.86
C ALA A 66 7.29 -1.28 19.55
N GLY A 67 8.32 -0.42 19.45
CA GLY A 67 9.69 -0.80 19.12
C GLY A 67 9.90 -1.24 17.67
N ILE A 68 8.97 -0.87 16.77
CA ILE A 68 9.01 -1.22 15.35
C ILE A 68 9.51 -0.02 14.54
N ARG A 69 10.37 -0.27 13.54
CA ARG A 69 10.81 0.77 12.60
C ARG A 69 9.58 1.34 11.86
N PRO A 70 9.39 2.67 11.79
CA PRO A 70 8.27 3.30 11.08
C PRO A 70 8.36 3.18 9.56
N ASN A 71 8.25 1.97 9.02
CA ASN A 71 8.15 1.72 7.59
C ASN A 71 6.67 1.70 7.19
N ILE A 72 6.24 2.75 6.50
CA ILE A 72 4.84 2.98 6.15
C ILE A 72 4.69 2.98 4.63
N MET A 73 3.79 2.14 4.13
CA MET A 73 3.27 2.22 2.78
C MET A 73 1.88 2.86 2.84
N VAL A 74 1.59 3.78 1.91
CA VAL A 74 0.25 4.37 1.78
C VAL A 74 -0.43 3.78 0.55
N ASP A 75 -1.61 3.21 0.75
CA ASP A 75 -2.49 2.77 -0.33
C ASP A 75 -3.32 3.96 -0.81
N CYS A 76 -3.19 4.30 -2.09
CA CYS A 76 -3.90 5.41 -2.71
C CYS A 76 -5.35 5.08 -3.06
N SER A 77 -5.73 3.80 -3.10
CA SER A 77 -7.06 3.30 -3.48
C SER A 77 -7.95 3.06 -2.25
N HIS A 78 -8.90 2.13 -2.34
CA HIS A 78 -9.77 1.67 -1.27
C HIS A 78 -10.40 2.81 -0.44
N ALA A 79 -10.35 2.72 0.90
CA ALA A 79 -10.96 3.72 1.76
C ALA A 79 -10.20 5.06 1.75
N ASN A 80 -8.95 5.09 1.30
CA ASN A 80 -8.22 6.35 1.11
C ASN A 80 -8.73 7.14 -0.11
N SER A 81 -9.21 6.44 -1.14
CA SER A 81 -9.87 7.04 -2.30
C SER A 81 -11.39 7.16 -2.17
N ASN A 82 -11.98 6.81 -1.01
CA ASN A 82 -13.44 6.61 -0.88
C ASN A 82 -14.04 5.67 -1.95
N LYS A 83 -13.24 4.72 -2.45
CA LYS A 83 -13.53 3.84 -3.58
C LYS A 83 -13.80 4.57 -4.91
N ASP A 84 -13.34 5.81 -5.04
CA ASP A 84 -13.35 6.57 -6.29
C ASP A 84 -11.93 6.61 -6.87
N PRO A 85 -11.66 5.93 -8.01
CA PRO A 85 -10.33 5.92 -8.61
C PRO A 85 -9.83 7.33 -8.95
N ALA A 86 -10.71 8.31 -9.19
CA ALA A 86 -10.32 9.68 -9.48
C ALA A 86 -9.63 10.39 -8.31
N LEU A 87 -9.77 9.88 -7.09
CA LEU A 87 -9.13 10.43 -5.91
C LEU A 87 -7.72 9.86 -5.66
N GLN A 88 -7.33 8.75 -6.30
CA GLN A 88 -5.98 8.17 -6.12
C GLN A 88 -4.85 9.17 -6.42
N PRO A 89 -4.90 10.00 -7.49
CA PRO A 89 -3.88 11.00 -7.76
C PRO A 89 -3.74 12.06 -6.65
N LEU A 90 -4.85 12.41 -5.98
CA LEU A 90 -4.83 13.36 -4.86
C LEU A 90 -4.14 12.77 -3.63
N VAL A 91 -4.35 11.48 -3.36
CA VAL A 91 -3.64 10.76 -2.29
C VAL A 91 -2.13 10.71 -2.58
N LEU A 92 -1.77 10.37 -3.82
CA LEU A 92 -0.39 10.39 -4.33
C LEU A 92 0.27 11.76 -4.14
N GLU A 93 -0.43 12.83 -4.52
CA GLU A 93 0.07 14.20 -4.37
C GLU A 93 0.26 14.59 -2.91
N ASN A 94 -0.70 14.24 -2.04
CA ASN A 94 -0.59 14.50 -0.61
C ASN A 94 0.64 13.81 -0.01
N VAL A 95 0.84 12.53 -0.32
CA VAL A 95 2.03 11.78 0.11
C VAL A 95 3.30 12.40 -0.43
N ALA A 96 3.35 12.77 -1.71
CA ALA A 96 4.52 13.42 -2.30
C ALA A 96 4.88 14.72 -1.54
N ASN A 97 3.89 15.52 -1.17
CA ASN A 97 4.12 16.74 -0.39
C ASN A 97 4.65 16.43 1.02
N GLN A 98 4.13 15.41 1.70
CA GLN A 98 4.69 15.00 3.00
C GLN A 98 6.16 14.59 2.90
N ILE A 99 6.53 13.90 1.81
CA ILE A 99 7.93 13.53 1.54
C ILE A 99 8.79 14.78 1.32
N LEU A 100 8.30 15.76 0.55
CA LEU A 100 8.98 17.05 0.33
C LEU A 100 9.19 17.81 1.64
N GLU A 101 8.21 17.75 2.54
CA GLU A 101 8.23 18.39 3.86
C GLU A 101 9.11 17.63 4.89
N GLY A 102 9.78 16.55 4.46
CA GLY A 102 10.80 15.87 5.25
C GLY A 102 10.33 14.60 5.96
N ASN A 103 9.13 14.10 5.67
CA ASN A 103 8.74 12.77 6.13
C ASN A 103 9.76 11.73 5.62
N ASN A 104 10.20 10.81 6.48
CA ASN A 104 11.14 9.73 6.12
C ASN A 104 10.56 8.33 6.37
N SER A 105 9.38 8.21 6.98
CA SER A 105 8.73 6.94 7.29
C SER A 105 7.94 6.35 6.12
N ILE A 106 7.50 7.19 5.18
CA ILE A 106 6.80 6.74 3.98
C ILE A 106 7.83 6.15 3.01
N VAL A 107 7.81 4.81 2.92
CA VAL A 107 8.73 4.00 2.12
C VAL A 107 8.13 3.52 0.80
N GLY A 108 6.80 3.64 0.63
CA GLY A 108 6.13 3.16 -0.58
C GLY A 108 4.71 3.65 -0.73
N LEU A 109 4.19 3.41 -1.93
CA LEU A 109 2.81 3.67 -2.33
C LEU A 109 2.23 2.41 -2.98
N MET A 110 0.92 2.22 -2.83
CA MET A 110 0.15 1.25 -3.62
C MET A 110 -0.89 2.01 -4.45
N VAL A 111 -0.97 1.69 -5.75
CA VAL A 111 -1.86 2.35 -6.72
C VAL A 111 -2.56 1.27 -7.53
N GLU A 112 -3.87 1.38 -7.69
CA GLU A 112 -4.66 0.48 -8.53
C GLU A 112 -4.86 1.13 -9.91
N SER A 113 -4.08 0.64 -10.88
CA SER A 113 -4.08 1.12 -12.25
C SER A 113 -4.32 -0.01 -13.24
N HIS A 114 -4.92 0.32 -14.38
CA HIS A 114 -5.07 -0.59 -15.51
C HIS A 114 -4.99 0.19 -16.82
N LEU A 115 -4.96 -0.50 -17.96
CA LEU A 115 -4.93 0.16 -19.29
C LEU A 115 -6.12 1.11 -19.50
N GLY A 116 -7.31 0.69 -19.10
CA GLY A 116 -8.56 1.44 -19.19
C GLY A 116 -9.12 1.79 -17.81
N TRP A 117 -9.93 2.85 -17.80
CA TRP A 117 -10.50 3.45 -16.60
C TRP A 117 -11.59 2.58 -15.96
N GLY A 118 -11.65 2.62 -14.63
CA GLY A 118 -12.76 2.09 -13.84
C GLY A 118 -12.73 0.58 -13.72
N ASN A 119 -13.91 -0.03 -13.67
CA ASN A 119 -14.10 -1.47 -13.66
C ASN A 119 -15.29 -1.90 -14.54
N GLN A 120 -15.47 -3.21 -14.65
CA GLN A 120 -16.58 -3.86 -15.33
C GLN A 120 -17.00 -5.11 -14.56
N SER A 121 -18.29 -5.46 -14.61
CA SER A 121 -18.76 -6.76 -14.13
C SER A 121 -18.42 -7.85 -15.14
N ILE A 122 -18.24 -9.10 -14.68
CA ILE A 122 -18.07 -10.25 -15.58
C ILE A 122 -19.38 -10.48 -16.35
N PRO A 123 -19.39 -10.33 -17.68
CA PRO A 123 -20.58 -10.57 -18.50
C PRO A 123 -20.87 -12.07 -18.64
N LYS A 124 -22.08 -12.41 -19.11
CA LYS A 124 -22.44 -13.81 -19.41
C LYS A 124 -21.57 -14.42 -20.51
N ASN A 125 -21.25 -13.62 -21.53
CA ASN A 125 -20.33 -14.00 -22.61
C ASN A 125 -18.99 -13.33 -22.36
N LEU A 126 -17.95 -14.11 -22.07
CA LEU A 126 -16.62 -13.59 -21.72
C LEU A 126 -15.95 -12.82 -22.87
N CYS A 127 -16.38 -13.06 -24.12
CA CYS A 127 -15.89 -12.30 -25.28
C CYS A 127 -16.32 -10.82 -25.25
N ASP A 128 -17.30 -10.46 -24.43
CA ASP A 128 -17.78 -9.08 -24.29
C ASP A 128 -16.98 -8.26 -23.26
N LEU A 129 -15.99 -8.88 -22.61
CA LEU A 129 -15.09 -8.17 -21.69
C LEU A 129 -14.32 -7.08 -22.46
N LYS A 130 -14.38 -5.85 -21.94
CA LYS A 130 -13.55 -4.76 -22.43
C LYS A 130 -12.10 -5.08 -22.08
N TYR A 131 -11.27 -5.16 -23.11
CA TYR A 131 -9.83 -5.34 -22.92
C TYR A 131 -9.27 -4.21 -22.05
N GLY A 132 -8.43 -4.57 -21.08
CA GLY A 132 -7.74 -3.58 -20.30
C GLY A 132 -8.58 -2.87 -19.23
N VAL A 133 -9.77 -3.35 -18.88
CA VAL A 133 -10.60 -2.77 -17.80
C VAL A 133 -10.73 -3.79 -16.65
N SER A 134 -10.49 -3.34 -15.41
CA SER A 134 -10.54 -4.19 -14.21
C SER A 134 -11.88 -4.89 -14.04
N ILE A 135 -11.89 -6.13 -13.56
CA ILE A 135 -13.11 -6.88 -13.21
C ILE A 135 -13.44 -6.85 -11.70
N THR A 136 -12.62 -6.16 -10.91
CA THR A 136 -12.74 -6.05 -9.44
C THR A 136 -12.94 -4.59 -9.05
N ASP A 137 -11.99 -4.01 -8.31
CA ASP A 137 -12.02 -2.60 -7.92
C ASP A 137 -11.69 -1.70 -9.11
N ALA A 138 -12.23 -0.49 -9.07
CA ALA A 138 -12.08 0.48 -10.15
C ALA A 138 -10.66 1.07 -10.14
N CYS A 139 -10.01 1.05 -11.31
CA CYS A 139 -8.64 1.52 -11.48
C CYS A 139 -8.59 2.90 -12.16
N ILE A 140 -7.51 3.64 -11.93
CA ILE A 140 -7.12 4.72 -12.85
C ILE A 140 -6.61 4.11 -14.17
N ASP A 141 -6.73 4.86 -15.26
CA ASP A 141 -6.23 4.45 -16.57
C ASP A 141 -4.71 4.69 -16.73
N TRP A 142 -4.17 4.26 -17.86
CA TRP A 142 -2.74 4.39 -18.15
C TRP A 142 -2.28 5.85 -18.20
N ASP A 143 -3.03 6.73 -18.87
CA ASP A 143 -2.66 8.14 -19.01
C ASP A 143 -2.62 8.85 -17.65
N THR A 144 -3.59 8.56 -16.77
CA THR A 144 -3.60 9.06 -15.39
C THR A 144 -2.43 8.51 -14.59
N THR A 145 -2.09 7.23 -14.78
CA THR A 145 -0.96 6.59 -14.11
C THR A 145 0.36 7.24 -14.50
N GLU A 146 0.62 7.37 -15.80
CA GLU A 146 1.83 8.00 -16.32
C GLU A 146 1.96 9.43 -15.81
N LYS A 147 0.89 10.23 -15.92
CA LYS A 147 0.87 11.62 -15.46
C LYS A 147 1.17 11.72 -13.96
N SER A 148 0.53 10.87 -13.14
CA SER A 148 0.68 10.90 -11.69
C SER A 148 2.09 10.53 -11.25
N LEU A 149 2.64 9.43 -11.79
CA LEU A 149 3.99 8.98 -11.46
C LEU A 149 5.07 9.94 -11.94
N ARG A 150 4.94 10.51 -13.15
CA ARG A 150 5.88 11.51 -13.65
C ARG A 150 5.83 12.81 -12.85
N SER A 151 4.63 13.26 -12.45
CA SER A 151 4.48 14.44 -11.59
C SER A 151 5.14 14.23 -10.23
N MET A 152 4.88 13.09 -9.58
CA MET A 152 5.53 12.73 -8.31
C MET A 152 7.04 12.62 -8.47
N HIS A 153 7.53 11.97 -9.53
CA HIS A 153 8.97 11.88 -9.79
C HIS A 153 9.60 13.26 -9.98
N ALA A 154 8.98 14.14 -10.76
CA ALA A 154 9.50 15.49 -11.00
C ALA A 154 9.65 16.28 -9.69
N LYS A 155 8.70 16.12 -8.75
CA LYS A 155 8.76 16.71 -7.41
C LYS A 155 9.89 16.10 -6.55
N LEU A 156 10.04 14.77 -6.59
CA LEU A 156 10.82 14.03 -5.60
C LEU A 156 12.24 13.63 -6.03
N LYS A 157 12.60 13.77 -7.31
CA LYS A 157 13.88 13.31 -7.88
C LYS A 157 15.12 13.83 -7.14
N ASP A 158 15.07 15.04 -6.59
CA ASP A 158 16.21 15.68 -5.90
C ASP A 158 16.15 15.51 -4.38
N VAL A 159 15.04 14.98 -3.85
CA VAL A 159 14.77 14.79 -2.42
C VAL A 159 15.03 13.35 -2.01
N LEU A 160 14.49 12.37 -2.75
CA LEU A 160 14.63 10.95 -2.40
C LEU A 160 16.08 10.46 -2.31
N PRO A 161 17.02 10.85 -3.18
CA PRO A 161 18.42 10.43 -3.06
C PRO A 161 19.13 10.94 -1.80
N LYS A 162 18.62 12.04 -1.20
CA LYS A 162 19.19 12.65 0.02
C LYS A 162 18.62 12.04 1.30
N ARG A 163 17.60 11.18 1.21
CA ARG A 163 17.02 10.55 2.39
C ARG A 163 18.04 9.64 3.07
N PRO A 164 18.15 9.69 4.41
CA PRO A 164 18.98 8.75 5.15
C PRO A 164 18.47 7.34 4.91
N ARG A 165 19.33 6.44 4.41
CA ARG A 165 19.04 5.01 4.39
C ARG A 165 19.31 4.48 5.80
N GLY A 166 18.25 4.14 6.53
CA GLY A 166 18.33 3.48 7.84
C GLY A 166 18.56 1.97 7.76
#